data_AF-M7ZSZ9-F1
#
_entry.id   AF-M7ZSZ9-F1
#
_cell.length_a   1.000
_cell.length_b   1.000
_cell.length_c   1.000
_cell.angle_alpha   90.00
_cell.angle_beta   90.00
_cell.angle_gamma   90.00
#
_symmetry.space_group_name_H-M   'P 1'
#
loop_
_entity.id
_entity.type
_entity.pdbx_description
1 polymer ?
#
loop_
_entity_poly.entity_id
_entity_poly.type
_entity_poly.pdbx_seq_one_letter_code
_entity_poly.pdbx_strand_id
1 'polypeptide(L)'
;MAALIRAPPYAVFQPSCLPVGCRKHLEIILEAVASVRSRVNLPAALFFIWCCLTKRTKKAGIVGKYGKNIAAAQIIVQQPHECTRYGASLRKQIKKMEVSQHSKYFCEFCGKFAVKRKAVGIWGCKDCGKVKAGGMGMTLTLDDLRTVLLMPKELAAGFLLQYTVMPLSGYLISKLLNLPSHYAAGLILVSCCPGGTASNIVTYLARANVALSVLMTAASTFAAAFMTPLLTSKLAGQYVAVDPMGLFVSTSQVVLAPVLLGALLNQYMGRLVESVSPVMPFIAVATVAVLCGNAIAQNASAILASGLQVVLSVIFLHGSGFFFGYVLSRVLGIDIASSRTISIEVGMQNSVLGVVLAGKHFGSPLTAVPCAVSSICHSIYGSLLAGVWRSMPPNDKQ
;
A
#
# COMPACT_ATOMS: atom_id res chain seq x y z
N MET A 1 -0.32 -40.19 -30.07
CA MET A 1 -1.21 -39.14 -29.54
C MET A 1 -1.98 -39.71 -28.36
N ALA A 2 -2.09 -38.92 -27.28
CA ALA A 2 -2.82 -39.15 -26.03
C ALA A 2 -2.12 -39.96 -24.91
N ALA A 3 -1.36 -39.25 -24.06
CA ALA A 3 -1.10 -39.62 -22.68
C ALA A 3 -0.87 -38.36 -21.81
N LEU A 4 -1.29 -38.44 -20.54
CA LEU A 4 -0.91 -37.63 -19.37
C LEU A 4 -1.74 -36.37 -19.01
N ILE A 5 -2.61 -36.52 -18.00
CA ILE A 5 -2.64 -35.87 -16.66
C ILE A 5 -4.10 -35.81 -16.16
N ARG A 6 -4.48 -36.75 -15.28
CA ARG A 6 -5.62 -36.61 -14.34
C ARG A 6 -5.03 -36.27 -12.98
N ALA A 7 -5.46 -35.15 -12.38
CA ALA A 7 -5.17 -34.79 -10.99
C ALA A 7 -6.19 -35.45 -10.03
N PRO A 8 -5.83 -35.78 -8.77
CA PRO A 8 -6.75 -36.37 -7.79
C PRO A 8 -7.61 -35.32 -7.05
N PRO A 9 -8.74 -35.71 -6.44
CA PRO A 9 -9.71 -34.80 -5.84
C PRO A 9 -9.33 -34.36 -4.42
N TYR A 10 -9.87 -33.20 -4.06
CA TYR A 10 -9.68 -32.38 -2.86
C TYR A 10 -9.96 -33.13 -1.54
N ALA A 11 -9.06 -33.00 -0.56
CA ALA A 11 -9.27 -33.46 0.81
C ALA A 11 -10.27 -32.56 1.55
N VAL A 12 -11.31 -33.17 2.13
CA VAL A 12 -12.34 -32.52 2.96
C VAL A 12 -11.78 -32.23 4.35
N PHE A 13 -11.79 -30.97 4.77
CA PHE A 13 -11.31 -30.54 6.10
C PHE A 13 -12.44 -30.69 7.13
N GLN A 14 -12.28 -31.57 8.14
CA GLN A 14 -13.29 -31.74 9.19
C GLN A 14 -13.10 -30.72 10.35
N PRO A 15 -14.15 -29.99 10.79
CA PRO A 15 -14.05 -28.92 11.80
C PRO A 15 -13.77 -29.37 13.24
N SER A 16 -13.75 -30.68 13.51
CA SER A 16 -13.61 -31.25 14.85
C SER A 16 -12.21 -31.07 15.47
N CYS A 17 -11.20 -30.71 14.68
CA CYS A 17 -9.80 -30.58 15.13
C CYS A 17 -9.41 -29.18 15.65
N LEU A 18 -10.35 -28.22 15.78
CA LEU A 18 -10.06 -26.84 16.21
C LEU A 18 -10.40 -26.58 17.69
N PRO A 19 -9.57 -25.81 18.44
CA PRO A 19 -9.87 -25.37 19.81
C PRO A 19 -11.16 -24.53 19.87
N VAL A 20 -11.93 -24.67 20.96
CA VAL A 20 -13.29 -24.09 21.12
C VAL A 20 -13.38 -22.59 20.81
N GLY A 21 -12.34 -21.80 21.11
CA GLY A 21 -12.31 -20.36 20.82
C GLY A 21 -12.17 -19.99 19.33
N CYS A 22 -11.54 -20.84 18.52
CA CYS A 22 -11.47 -20.66 17.06
C CYS A 22 -12.79 -21.02 16.36
N ARG A 23 -13.61 -21.88 16.98
CA ARG A 23 -14.91 -22.30 16.44
C ARG A 23 -15.89 -21.14 16.36
N LYS A 24 -15.96 -20.31 17.42
CA LYS A 24 -16.82 -19.12 17.46
C LYS A 24 -16.43 -18.03 16.47
N HIS A 25 -15.13 -17.82 16.23
CA HIS A 25 -14.67 -16.85 15.21
C HIS A 25 -14.92 -17.35 13.79
N LEU A 26 -14.78 -18.67 13.58
CA LEU A 26 -15.08 -19.28 12.29
C LEU A 26 -16.59 -19.27 12.00
N GLU A 27 -17.45 -19.47 13.00
CA GLU A 27 -18.92 -19.34 12.86
C GLU A 27 -19.34 -17.92 12.50
N ILE A 28 -18.81 -16.89 13.17
CA ILE A 28 -19.11 -15.47 12.86
C ILE A 28 -18.65 -15.10 11.44
N ILE A 29 -17.48 -15.60 11.01
CA ILE A 29 -16.96 -15.36 9.65
C ILE A 29 -17.78 -16.15 8.61
N LEU A 30 -18.22 -17.37 8.92
CA LEU A 30 -19.05 -18.18 8.04
C LEU A 30 -20.47 -17.61 7.93
N GLU A 31 -21.04 -17.03 8.98
CA GLU A 31 -22.31 -16.29 8.93
C GLU A 31 -22.19 -15.00 8.10
N ALA A 32 -21.08 -14.26 8.26
CA ALA A 32 -20.79 -13.09 7.44
C ALA A 32 -20.59 -13.44 5.95
N VAL A 33 -19.98 -14.60 5.65
CA VAL A 33 -19.82 -15.12 4.29
C VAL A 33 -21.14 -15.69 3.74
N ALA A 34 -21.97 -16.31 4.58
CA ALA A 34 -23.29 -16.81 4.20
C ALA A 34 -24.30 -15.70 3.89
N SER A 35 -24.10 -14.48 4.42
CA SER A 35 -24.86 -13.28 4.03
C SER A 35 -24.54 -12.80 2.60
N VAL A 36 -23.39 -13.18 2.04
CA VAL A 36 -22.92 -12.80 0.69
C VAL A 36 -23.10 -13.96 -0.31
N ARG A 37 -24.12 -14.81 -0.10
CA ARG A 37 -24.33 -16.06 -0.84
C ARG A 37 -24.99 -15.87 -2.22
N SER A 38 -24.38 -15.07 -3.08
CA SER A 38 -24.68 -15.23 -4.52
C SER A 38 -23.55 -15.03 -5.51
N ARG A 39 -22.40 -14.40 -5.20
CA ARG A 39 -21.35 -14.17 -6.24
C ARG A 39 -19.91 -14.07 -5.74
N VAL A 40 -19.40 -15.07 -5.00
CA VAL A 40 -17.94 -15.17 -4.76
C VAL A 40 -17.47 -16.61 -4.94
N ASN A 41 -16.49 -16.77 -5.83
CA ASN A 41 -15.83 -18.04 -6.14
C ASN A 41 -15.09 -18.56 -4.88
N LEU A 42 -15.51 -19.74 -4.39
CA LEU A 42 -15.02 -20.41 -3.18
C LEU A 42 -13.48 -20.59 -3.03
N PRO A 43 -12.66 -20.64 -4.11
CA PRO A 43 -11.19 -20.78 -3.96
C PRO A 43 -10.49 -19.55 -3.36
N ALA A 44 -11.02 -18.33 -3.58
CA ALA A 44 -10.40 -17.10 -3.07
C ALA A 44 -10.59 -16.92 -1.56
N ALA A 45 -11.73 -17.37 -1.03
CA ALA A 45 -12.03 -17.34 0.39
C ALA A 45 -11.14 -18.33 1.18
N LEU A 46 -10.88 -19.52 0.62
CA LEU A 46 -10.00 -20.52 1.24
C LEU A 46 -8.53 -20.06 1.28
N PHE A 47 -8.07 -19.32 0.27
CA PHE A 47 -6.73 -18.71 0.27
C PHE A 47 -6.59 -17.63 1.36
N PHE A 48 -7.64 -16.85 1.61
CA PHE A 48 -7.68 -15.86 2.70
C PHE A 48 -7.68 -16.52 4.09
N ILE A 49 -8.41 -17.62 4.27
CA ILE A 49 -8.43 -18.38 5.53
C ILE A 49 -7.06 -19.00 5.84
N TRP A 50 -6.36 -19.54 4.83
CA TRP A 50 -4.98 -20.03 4.98
C TRP A 50 -4.05 -18.92 5.49
N CYS A 51 -4.18 -17.70 4.95
CA CYS A 51 -3.32 -16.57 5.32
C CYS A 51 -3.59 -16.10 6.77
N CYS A 52 -4.82 -16.23 7.27
CA CYS A 52 -5.22 -15.83 8.62
C CYS A 52 -4.83 -16.83 9.73
N LEU A 53 -4.61 -18.11 9.43
CA LEU A 53 -4.31 -19.15 10.43
C LEU A 53 -2.85 -19.19 10.93
N THR A 54 -1.95 -18.31 10.46
CA THR A 54 -0.50 -18.40 10.74
C THR A 54 0.02 -17.60 11.93
N LYS A 55 -0.80 -17.21 12.91
CA LYS A 55 -0.31 -16.57 14.15
C LYS A 55 -0.79 -17.24 15.44
N ARG A 56 -0.09 -18.32 15.83
CA ARG A 56 0.41 -18.56 17.21
C ARG A 56 1.26 -19.83 17.26
N THR A 57 2.56 -19.70 17.01
CA THR A 57 3.54 -20.66 17.56
C THR A 57 4.44 -19.88 18.50
N LYS A 58 4.13 -19.94 19.80
CA LYS A 58 5.08 -19.54 20.86
C LYS A 58 6.35 -20.37 20.70
N LYS A 59 7.50 -19.71 20.89
CA LYS A 59 8.85 -20.28 21.07
C LYS A 59 8.89 -21.80 21.28
N ALA A 60 9.34 -22.53 20.27
CA ALA A 60 10.03 -23.80 20.43
C ALA A 60 11.16 -23.82 19.40
N GLY A 61 12.40 -24.08 19.84
CA GLY A 61 13.52 -24.28 18.92
C GLY A 61 13.20 -25.42 17.96
N ILE A 62 13.11 -25.11 16.66
CA ILE A 62 12.88 -26.10 15.61
C ILE A 62 14.23 -26.51 15.02
N VAL A 63 15.02 -27.18 15.85
CA VAL A 63 15.90 -28.31 15.51
C VAL A 63 16.30 -28.91 16.85
N GLY A 64 15.63 -29.98 17.27
CA GLY A 64 15.98 -30.68 18.51
C GLY A 64 14.90 -31.59 19.08
N LYS A 65 13.61 -31.30 18.87
CA LYS A 65 12.52 -32.10 19.49
C LYS A 65 11.54 -32.79 18.53
N TYR A 66 11.72 -32.65 17.21
CA TYR A 66 10.93 -33.38 16.20
C TYR A 66 11.69 -34.53 15.53
N GLY A 67 12.93 -34.81 15.91
CA GLY A 67 13.70 -35.94 15.39
C GLY A 67 13.24 -37.31 15.89
N LYS A 68 12.46 -37.38 16.99
CA LYS A 68 11.99 -38.67 17.55
C LYS A 68 10.58 -39.08 17.13
N ASN A 69 9.73 -38.15 16.66
CA ASN A 69 8.36 -38.46 16.24
C ASN A 69 8.19 -38.62 14.72
N ILE A 70 9.25 -38.40 13.93
CA ILE A 70 9.27 -38.75 12.49
C ILE A 70 9.49 -40.27 12.29
N ALA A 71 10.01 -40.98 13.30
CA ALA A 71 10.12 -42.44 13.26
C ALA A 71 8.75 -43.16 13.28
N ALA A 72 7.69 -42.51 13.79
CA ALA A 72 6.34 -43.10 13.83
C ALA A 72 5.53 -42.90 12.54
N ALA A 73 5.98 -42.02 11.64
CA ALA A 73 5.33 -41.78 10.34
C ALA A 73 6.04 -42.50 9.18
N GLN A 74 6.99 -43.38 9.49
CA GLN A 74 7.78 -44.15 8.50
C GLN A 74 7.05 -45.37 7.93
N ILE A 75 5.80 -45.63 8.34
CA ILE A 75 5.06 -46.84 7.93
C ILE A 75 4.15 -46.63 6.69
N ILE A 76 3.87 -45.40 6.23
CA ILE A 76 2.81 -45.19 5.20
C ILE A 76 3.26 -44.55 3.87
N VAL A 77 4.52 -44.13 3.69
CA VAL A 77 4.95 -43.60 2.36
C VAL A 77 6.29 -44.18 1.93
N GLN A 78 6.24 -45.23 1.10
CA GLN A 78 7.31 -45.54 0.15
C GLN A 78 7.47 -44.34 -0.79
N GLN A 79 8.47 -43.49 -0.57
CA GLN A 79 9.25 -42.72 -1.57
C GLN A 79 10.14 -41.68 -0.82
N PRO A 80 11.44 -41.94 -0.60
CA PRO A 80 12.31 -41.10 0.24
C PRO A 80 12.78 -39.77 -0.36
N HIS A 81 12.46 -39.45 -1.62
CA HIS A 81 13.22 -38.43 -2.36
C HIS A 81 12.55 -37.07 -2.62
N GLU A 82 11.23 -36.90 -2.38
CA GLU A 82 10.53 -35.66 -2.76
C GLU A 82 10.29 -34.64 -1.62
N CYS A 83 10.28 -35.07 -0.34
CA CYS A 83 9.99 -34.18 0.79
C CYS A 83 11.10 -33.16 1.13
N THR A 84 12.31 -33.30 0.56
CA THR A 84 13.43 -32.40 0.85
C THR A 84 13.34 -31.07 0.07
N ARG A 85 12.64 -31.05 -1.08
CA ARG A 85 12.63 -29.93 -2.02
C ARG A 85 11.69 -28.79 -1.60
N TYR A 86 10.51 -29.10 -1.05
CA TYR A 86 9.55 -28.09 -0.57
C TYR A 86 10.05 -27.32 0.66
N GLY A 87 10.81 -27.98 1.53
CA GLY A 87 11.38 -27.35 2.72
C GLY A 87 12.48 -26.33 2.43
N ALA A 88 13.17 -26.43 1.29
CA ALA A 88 14.28 -25.53 0.94
C ALA A 88 13.79 -24.12 0.55
N SER A 89 12.68 -24.03 -0.19
CA SER A 89 12.01 -22.77 -0.53
C SER A 89 11.51 -22.05 0.73
N LEU A 90 10.77 -22.79 1.58
CA LEU A 90 10.23 -22.25 2.82
C LEU A 90 11.35 -21.83 3.77
N ARG A 91 12.43 -22.63 3.90
CA ARG A 91 13.60 -22.27 4.69
C ARG A 91 14.29 -21.02 4.18
N LYS A 92 14.43 -20.82 2.86
CA LYS A 92 15.00 -19.59 2.30
C LYS A 92 14.12 -18.37 2.59
N GLN A 93 12.80 -18.48 2.51
CA GLN A 93 11.88 -17.39 2.84
C GLN A 93 11.84 -17.09 4.35
N ILE A 94 11.74 -18.13 5.18
CA ILE A 94 11.80 -18.02 6.65
C ILE A 94 13.14 -17.44 7.08
N LYS A 95 14.25 -17.84 6.47
CA LYS A 95 15.57 -17.28 6.78
C LYS A 95 15.65 -15.81 6.44
N LYS A 96 15.11 -15.38 5.28
CA LYS A 96 15.01 -13.95 4.94
C LYS A 96 14.14 -13.19 5.94
N MET A 97 13.03 -13.78 6.39
CA MET A 97 12.18 -13.19 7.41
C MET A 97 12.88 -13.10 8.77
N GLU A 98 13.52 -14.18 9.24
CA GLU A 98 14.31 -14.26 10.48
C GLU A 98 15.43 -13.21 10.49
N VAL A 99 16.20 -13.15 9.39
CA VAL A 99 17.23 -12.11 9.20
C VAL A 99 16.59 -10.72 9.25
N SER A 100 15.46 -10.49 8.60
CA SER A 100 14.76 -9.18 8.63
C SER A 100 14.26 -8.79 10.03
N GLN A 101 13.88 -9.77 10.86
CA GLN A 101 13.39 -9.56 12.22
C GLN A 101 14.54 -9.19 13.18
N HIS A 102 15.74 -9.73 12.95
CA HIS A 102 16.90 -9.48 13.80
C HIS A 102 17.85 -8.39 13.28
N SER A 103 17.69 -7.98 12.02
CA SER A 103 18.42 -6.87 11.43
C SER A 103 18.15 -5.58 12.20
N LYS A 104 19.22 -4.88 12.56
CA LYS A 104 19.16 -3.52 13.07
C LYS A 104 19.25 -2.56 11.89
N TYR A 105 18.36 -1.58 11.86
CA TYR A 105 18.32 -0.54 10.84
C TYR A 105 18.74 0.79 11.45
N PHE A 106 19.19 1.70 10.59
CA PHE A 106 19.56 3.06 10.97
C PHE A 106 18.34 3.79 11.56
N CYS A 107 18.53 4.42 12.71
CA CYS A 107 17.55 5.27 13.34
C CYS A 107 17.82 6.71 12.95
N GLU A 108 16.94 7.31 12.16
CA GLU A 108 17.03 8.72 11.77
C GLU A 108 16.89 9.67 12.98
N PHE A 109 16.20 9.26 14.05
CA PHE A 109 16.00 10.10 15.24
C PHE A 109 17.24 10.22 16.13
N CYS A 110 18.07 9.17 16.22
CA CYS A 110 19.23 9.15 17.11
C CYS A 110 20.56 8.88 16.41
N GLY A 111 20.56 8.77 15.09
CA GLY A 111 21.75 8.52 14.28
C GLY A 111 22.40 7.14 14.47
N LYS A 112 21.74 6.21 15.19
CA LYS A 112 22.30 4.89 15.55
C LYS A 112 21.60 3.74 14.85
N PHE A 113 22.32 2.67 14.53
CA PHE A 113 21.73 1.41 14.01
C PHE A 113 21.05 0.60 15.13
N ALA A 114 19.91 1.10 15.59
CA ALA A 114 19.19 0.54 16.74
C ALA A 114 17.70 0.26 16.48
N VAL A 115 17.21 0.53 15.27
CA VAL A 115 15.81 0.24 14.88
C VAL A 115 15.64 -1.24 14.65
N LYS A 116 14.65 -1.86 15.30
CA LYS A 116 14.25 -3.25 15.07
C LYS A 116 12.79 -3.33 14.72
N ARG A 117 12.45 -4.28 13.86
CA ARG A 117 11.05 -4.58 13.54
C ARG A 117 10.38 -5.19 14.78
N LYS A 118 9.34 -4.53 15.30
CA LYS A 118 8.48 -5.07 16.37
C LYS A 118 7.34 -5.91 15.78
N ALA A 119 6.78 -5.46 14.65
CA ALA A 119 5.72 -6.16 13.92
C ALA A 119 5.74 -5.81 12.42
N VAL A 120 4.83 -6.38 11.63
CA VAL A 120 4.68 -6.02 10.21
C VAL A 120 4.26 -4.55 10.11
N GLY A 121 5.08 -3.72 9.47
CA GLY A 121 4.80 -2.29 9.38
C GLY A 121 5.08 -1.50 10.67
N ILE A 122 5.71 -2.12 11.68
CA ILE A 122 6.05 -1.44 12.94
C ILE A 122 7.50 -1.69 13.33
N TRP A 123 8.24 -0.62 13.55
CA TRP A 123 9.65 -0.65 13.93
C TRP A 123 9.89 0.21 15.17
N GLY A 124 10.60 -0.31 16.16
CA GLY A 124 11.00 0.44 17.34
C GLY A 124 12.50 0.62 17.42
N CYS A 125 12.97 1.83 17.71
CA CYS A 125 14.35 2.07 18.10
C CYS A 125 14.53 1.73 19.58
N LYS A 126 15.51 0.86 19.89
CA LYS A 126 15.83 0.52 21.28
C LYS A 126 16.46 1.69 22.03
N ASP A 127 17.27 2.50 21.35
CA ASP A 127 18.08 3.53 22.00
C ASP A 127 17.30 4.81 22.31
N CYS A 128 16.43 5.24 21.40
CA CYS A 128 15.60 6.45 21.59
C CYS A 128 14.14 6.15 21.90
N GLY A 129 13.75 4.88 22.00
CA GLY A 129 12.39 4.45 22.36
C GLY A 129 11.30 4.67 21.31
N LYS A 130 11.57 5.43 20.24
CA LYS A 130 10.58 5.80 19.22
C LYS A 130 10.11 4.60 18.39
N VAL A 131 8.81 4.56 18.07
CA VAL A 131 8.17 3.51 17.26
C VAL A 131 7.60 4.14 15.98
N LYS A 132 7.93 3.56 14.83
CA LYS A 132 7.38 3.87 13.50
C LYS A 132 6.32 2.83 13.17
N ALA A 133 5.08 3.24 12.90
CA ALA A 133 3.99 2.38 12.42
C ALA A 133 3.56 2.77 10.98
N GLY A 134 2.61 2.07 10.36
CA GLY A 134 2.21 2.26 8.95
C GLY A 134 0.93 3.07 8.70
N GLY A 135 0.45 3.89 9.64
CA GLY A 135 -0.72 4.75 9.48
C GLY A 135 -0.36 6.22 9.66
N MET A 136 -0.42 7.03 8.59
CA MET A 136 0.19 8.36 8.54
C MET A 136 -0.12 9.26 9.74
N GLY A 137 -1.40 9.45 10.11
CA GLY A 137 -1.78 10.30 11.25
C GLY A 137 -1.21 9.77 12.57
N MET A 138 -1.27 8.46 12.79
CA MET A 138 -0.77 7.80 14.00
C MET A 138 0.76 7.69 14.07
N THR A 139 1.48 8.23 13.07
CA THR A 139 2.92 8.07 12.92
C THR A 139 3.67 9.39 12.84
N LEU A 140 2.95 10.50 12.64
CA LEU A 140 3.53 11.83 12.57
C LEU A 140 3.89 12.28 14.00
N THR A 141 5.13 12.72 14.18
CA THR A 141 5.63 13.29 15.43
C THR A 141 6.13 14.72 15.23
N LEU A 142 6.20 15.51 16.30
CA LEU A 142 6.78 16.86 16.25
C LEU A 142 8.26 16.85 15.81
N ASP A 143 8.98 15.75 16.03
CA ASP A 143 10.37 15.60 15.62
C ASP A 143 10.50 15.41 14.09
N ASP A 144 9.50 14.79 13.44
CA ASP A 144 9.44 14.71 11.98
C ASP A 144 9.31 16.12 11.40
N LEU A 145 8.42 16.95 11.97
CA LEU A 145 8.27 18.35 11.55
C LEU A 145 9.55 19.18 11.72
N ARG A 146 10.39 18.88 12.73
CA ARG A 146 11.70 19.53 12.88
C ARG A 146 12.70 19.08 11.82
N THR A 147 12.60 17.82 11.39
CA THR A 147 13.46 17.25 10.33
C THR A 147 13.22 17.93 8.97
N VAL A 148 12.04 18.53 8.75
CA VAL A 148 11.77 19.39 7.58
C VAL A 148 12.83 20.49 7.42
N LEU A 149 13.27 21.09 8.52
CA LEU A 149 14.26 22.16 8.51
C LEU A 149 15.65 21.68 8.08
N LEU A 150 15.90 20.37 8.08
CA LEU A 150 17.18 19.77 7.70
C LEU A 150 17.25 19.37 6.22
N MET A 151 16.11 19.27 5.52
CA MET A 151 16.02 18.88 4.10
C MET A 151 15.01 19.74 3.29
N PRO A 152 15.13 21.08 3.33
CA PRO A 152 14.16 21.97 2.70
C PRO A 152 14.18 21.88 1.17
N LYS A 153 15.35 21.62 0.56
CA LYS A 153 15.50 21.53 -0.91
C LYS A 153 14.76 20.31 -1.45
N GLU A 154 14.94 19.16 -0.82
CA GLU A 154 14.34 17.88 -1.17
C GLU A 154 12.82 17.93 -1.02
N LEU A 155 12.34 18.46 0.12
CA LEU A 155 10.91 18.58 0.37
C LEU A 155 10.24 19.54 -0.61
N ALA A 156 10.84 20.71 -0.86
CA ALA A 156 10.31 21.67 -1.81
C ALA A 156 10.27 21.11 -3.24
N ALA A 157 11.35 20.47 -3.69
CA ALA A 157 11.40 19.82 -5.00
C ALA A 157 10.32 18.74 -5.12
N GLY A 158 10.21 17.87 -4.11
CA GLY A 158 9.19 16.83 -4.08
C GLY A 158 7.76 17.36 -4.10
N PHE A 159 7.46 18.39 -3.30
CA PHE A 159 6.15 19.04 -3.25
C PHE A 159 5.78 19.70 -4.58
N LEU A 160 6.72 20.43 -5.19
CA LEU A 160 6.50 21.05 -6.49
C LEU A 160 6.24 20.00 -7.56
N LEU A 161 7.04 18.93 -7.60
CA LEU A 161 6.87 17.85 -8.58
C LEU A 161 5.53 17.13 -8.38
N GLN A 162 5.09 16.89 -7.13
CA GLN A 162 3.79 16.29 -6.81
C GLN A 162 2.63 17.06 -7.46
N TYR A 163 2.59 18.37 -7.28
CA TYR A 163 1.49 19.22 -7.75
C TYR A 163 1.69 19.81 -9.15
N THR A 164 2.76 19.44 -9.84
CA THR A 164 2.99 19.82 -11.25
C THR A 164 3.01 18.61 -12.17
N VAL A 165 3.92 17.65 -11.94
CA VAL A 165 4.10 16.48 -12.80
C VAL A 165 2.84 15.66 -12.91
N MET A 166 2.21 15.33 -11.79
CA MET A 166 1.02 14.47 -11.80
C MET A 166 -0.18 15.15 -12.46
N PRO A 167 -0.62 16.36 -12.04
CA PRO A 167 -1.75 17.05 -12.68
C PRO A 167 -1.54 17.30 -14.17
N LEU A 168 -0.34 17.74 -14.57
CA LEU A 168 -0.02 17.97 -15.98
C LEU A 168 0.00 16.66 -16.77
N SER A 169 0.55 15.58 -16.21
CA SER A 169 0.51 14.26 -16.85
C SER A 169 -0.93 13.78 -17.02
N GLY A 170 -1.77 13.87 -15.99
CA GLY A 170 -3.18 13.46 -16.05
C GLY A 170 -3.93 14.24 -17.13
N TYR A 171 -3.72 15.55 -17.20
CA TYR A 171 -4.31 16.39 -18.23
C TYR A 171 -3.82 16.02 -19.64
N LEU A 172 -2.50 15.95 -19.87
CA LEU A 172 -1.91 15.66 -21.18
C LEU A 172 -2.31 14.26 -21.67
N ILE A 173 -2.24 13.25 -20.80
CA ILE A 173 -2.63 11.87 -21.15
C ILE A 173 -4.12 11.80 -21.49
N SER A 174 -4.98 12.53 -20.77
CA SER A 174 -6.42 12.58 -21.09
C SER A 174 -6.69 13.12 -22.49
N LYS A 175 -5.92 14.12 -22.94
CA LYS A 175 -5.99 14.69 -24.28
C LYS A 175 -5.39 13.77 -25.34
N LEU A 176 -4.18 13.27 -25.09
CA LEU A 176 -3.45 12.40 -26.03
C LEU A 176 -4.21 11.12 -26.35
N LEU A 177 -4.85 10.53 -25.34
CA LEU A 177 -5.66 9.33 -25.53
C LEU A 177 -7.09 9.65 -25.93
N ASN A 178 -7.52 10.92 -26.00
CA ASN A 178 -8.89 11.34 -26.27
C ASN A 178 -9.92 10.61 -25.36
N LEU A 179 -9.72 10.73 -24.05
CA LEU A 179 -10.59 10.06 -23.07
C LEU A 179 -11.99 10.68 -23.05
N PRO A 180 -13.05 9.86 -22.89
CA PRO A 180 -14.38 10.36 -22.56
C PRO A 180 -14.35 11.27 -21.32
N SER A 181 -15.16 12.34 -21.32
CA SER A 181 -15.10 13.42 -20.34
C SER A 181 -15.12 12.96 -18.87
N HIS A 182 -15.89 11.91 -18.55
CA HIS A 182 -15.95 11.34 -17.19
C HIS A 182 -14.64 10.63 -16.80
N TYR A 183 -14.01 9.89 -17.71
CA TYR A 183 -12.72 9.24 -17.45
C TYR A 183 -11.57 10.26 -17.42
N ALA A 184 -11.62 11.28 -18.28
CA ALA A 184 -10.67 12.39 -18.25
C ALA A 184 -10.73 13.12 -16.89
N ALA A 185 -11.94 13.45 -16.43
CA ALA A 185 -12.14 14.08 -15.12
C ALA A 185 -11.64 13.21 -13.97
N GLY A 186 -11.90 11.90 -14.00
CA GLY A 186 -11.41 10.95 -12.99
C GLY A 186 -9.89 10.83 -12.98
N LEU A 187 -9.26 10.77 -14.15
CA LEU A 187 -7.80 10.70 -14.29
C LEU A 187 -7.13 11.98 -13.79
N ILE A 188 -7.69 13.14 -14.13
CA ILE A 188 -7.21 14.44 -13.63
C ILE A 188 -7.37 14.52 -12.12
N LEU A 189 -8.55 14.15 -11.58
CA LEU A 189 -8.81 14.17 -10.14
C LEU A 189 -7.79 13.34 -9.36
N VAL A 190 -7.53 12.09 -9.76
CA VAL A 190 -6.55 11.25 -9.05
C VAL A 190 -5.12 11.81 -9.17
N SER A 191 -4.79 12.44 -10.28
CA SER A 191 -3.49 13.11 -10.46
C SER A 191 -3.33 14.38 -9.62
N CYS A 192 -4.44 15.03 -9.24
CA CYS A 192 -4.45 16.19 -8.34
C CYS A 192 -4.45 15.83 -6.85
N CYS A 193 -4.67 14.55 -6.52
CA CYS A 193 -4.64 14.08 -5.14
C CYS A 193 -3.22 14.17 -4.53
N PRO A 194 -3.09 14.22 -3.20
CA PRO A 194 -1.80 14.16 -2.52
C PRO A 194 -1.16 12.77 -2.64
N GLY A 195 0.09 12.67 -2.18
CA GLY A 195 0.79 11.39 -2.05
C GLY A 195 0.02 10.38 -1.20
N GLY A 196 0.09 9.11 -1.57
CA GLY A 196 -0.62 8.01 -0.91
C GLY A 196 0.21 7.37 0.19
N THR A 197 -0.36 7.17 1.37
CA THR A 197 0.35 6.70 2.58
C THR A 197 1.09 5.35 2.46
N ALA A 198 0.77 4.55 1.44
CA ALA A 198 1.48 3.32 1.11
C ALA A 198 2.93 3.59 0.62
N SER A 199 3.20 4.79 0.11
CA SER A 199 4.52 5.26 -0.33
C SER A 199 5.58 5.09 0.76
N ASN A 200 5.26 5.40 2.02
CA ASN A 200 6.18 5.27 3.16
C ASN A 200 6.74 3.84 3.31
N ILE A 201 5.89 2.83 3.10
CA ILE A 201 6.31 1.42 3.15
C ILE A 201 7.15 1.07 1.92
N VAL A 202 6.77 1.55 0.74
CA VAL A 202 7.50 1.32 -0.51
C VAL A 202 8.89 1.96 -0.46
N THR A 203 9.00 3.21 0.00
CA THR A 203 10.25 3.94 0.23
C THR A 203 11.17 3.19 1.19
N TYR A 204 10.61 2.67 2.29
CA TYR A 204 11.36 1.82 3.21
C TYR A 204 11.87 0.54 2.54
N LEU A 205 11.01 -0.16 1.78
CA LEU A 205 11.40 -1.39 1.09
C LEU A 205 12.49 -1.14 0.05
N ALA A 206 12.44 0.00 -0.63
CA ALA A 206 13.41 0.50 -1.61
C ALA A 206 14.75 0.95 -1.00
N ARG A 207 14.86 1.02 0.34
CA ARG A 207 16.01 1.61 1.05
C ARG A 207 16.28 3.07 0.63
N ALA A 208 15.21 3.82 0.39
CA ALA A 208 15.26 5.25 0.10
C ALA A 208 15.07 6.07 1.40
N ASN A 209 15.04 7.40 1.28
CA ASN A 209 14.90 8.32 2.41
C ASN A 209 13.46 8.29 2.96
N VAL A 210 13.22 7.57 4.05
CA VAL A 210 11.88 7.38 4.63
C VAL A 210 11.39 8.64 5.34
N ALA A 211 12.29 9.36 6.02
CA ALA A 211 11.95 10.63 6.66
C ALA A 211 11.37 11.62 5.64
N LEU A 212 12.03 11.78 4.49
CA LEU A 212 11.54 12.63 3.41
C LEU A 212 10.16 12.18 2.91
N SER A 213 9.91 10.87 2.78
CA SER A 213 8.61 10.32 2.34
C SER A 213 7.49 10.79 3.26
N VAL A 214 7.67 10.58 4.57
CA VAL A 214 6.67 10.96 5.58
C VAL A 214 6.37 12.46 5.53
N LEU A 215 7.40 13.29 5.36
CA LEU A 215 7.26 14.74 5.27
C LEU A 215 6.57 15.19 4.00
N MET A 216 6.92 14.61 2.86
CA MET A 216 6.27 14.88 1.58
C MET A 216 4.80 14.47 1.60
N THR A 217 4.48 13.29 2.12
CA THR A 217 3.09 12.85 2.21
C THR A 217 2.31 13.76 3.15
N ALA A 218 2.88 14.12 4.32
CA ALA A 218 2.24 15.04 5.26
C ALA A 218 1.99 16.42 4.63
N ALA A 219 3.03 17.05 4.06
CA ALA A 219 2.94 18.36 3.43
C ALA A 219 1.92 18.36 2.27
N SER A 220 1.98 17.36 1.39
CA SER A 220 1.02 17.24 0.29
C SER A 220 -0.40 17.03 0.82
N THR A 221 -0.60 16.23 1.86
CA THR A 221 -1.91 15.95 2.47
C THR A 221 -2.53 17.19 3.12
N PHE A 222 -1.74 18.02 3.81
CA PHE A 222 -2.21 19.31 4.32
C PHE A 222 -2.59 20.26 3.19
N ALA A 223 -1.74 20.35 2.16
CA ALA A 223 -2.00 21.18 1.00
C ALA A 223 -3.19 20.68 0.15
N ALA A 224 -3.54 19.38 0.24
CA ALA A 224 -4.55 18.75 -0.59
C ALA A 224 -5.92 19.41 -0.47
N ALA A 225 -6.26 19.94 0.71
CA ALA A 225 -7.51 20.66 0.94
C ALA A 225 -7.68 21.82 -0.06
N PHE A 226 -6.60 22.50 -0.43
CA PHE A 226 -6.63 23.64 -1.36
C PHE A 226 -6.19 23.24 -2.78
N MET A 227 -5.12 22.45 -2.89
CA MET A 227 -4.53 22.10 -4.18
C MET A 227 -5.42 21.16 -4.99
N THR A 228 -6.08 20.18 -4.36
CA THR A 228 -6.92 19.21 -5.08
C THR A 228 -8.12 19.91 -5.73
N PRO A 229 -8.93 20.73 -5.02
CA PRO A 229 -10.03 21.45 -5.65
C PRO A 229 -9.57 22.46 -6.71
N LEU A 230 -8.50 23.21 -6.43
CA LEU A 230 -7.98 24.24 -7.34
C LEU A 230 -7.55 23.62 -8.68
N LEU A 231 -6.70 22.58 -8.62
CA LEU A 231 -6.17 21.94 -9.82
C LEU A 231 -7.24 21.14 -10.56
N THR A 232 -8.12 20.44 -9.82
CA THR A 232 -9.22 19.69 -10.43
C THR A 232 -10.21 20.63 -11.12
N SER A 233 -10.61 21.73 -10.49
CA SER A 233 -11.50 22.72 -11.12
C SER A 233 -10.88 23.31 -12.38
N LYS A 234 -9.59 23.67 -12.34
CA LYS A 234 -8.89 24.27 -13.48
C LYS A 234 -8.70 23.28 -14.65
N LEU A 235 -8.32 22.03 -14.36
CA LEU A 235 -7.95 21.05 -15.38
C LEU A 235 -9.14 20.21 -15.84
N ALA A 236 -9.99 19.75 -14.92
CA ALA A 236 -11.15 18.91 -15.21
C ALA A 236 -12.42 19.72 -15.54
N GLY A 237 -12.50 21.00 -15.14
CA GLY A 237 -13.65 21.86 -15.38
C GLY A 237 -14.03 22.07 -16.85
N GLN A 238 -13.10 21.81 -17.77
CA GLN A 238 -13.37 21.82 -19.22
C GLN A 238 -14.12 20.58 -19.72
N TYR A 239 -14.15 19.51 -18.93
CA TYR A 239 -14.78 18.23 -19.30
C TYR A 239 -16.12 18.04 -18.60
N VAL A 240 -16.22 18.48 -17.35
CA VAL A 240 -17.39 18.30 -16.48
C VAL A 240 -17.49 19.47 -15.51
N ALA A 241 -18.70 19.78 -15.04
CA ALA A 241 -18.89 20.73 -13.97
C ALA A 241 -18.21 20.20 -12.68
N VAL A 242 -17.39 21.05 -12.05
CA VAL A 242 -16.68 20.74 -10.81
C VAL A 242 -17.13 21.72 -9.75
N ASP A 243 -17.55 21.23 -8.58
CA ASP A 243 -17.82 22.03 -7.39
C ASP A 243 -16.55 22.15 -6.53
N PRO A 244 -15.80 23.26 -6.60
CA PRO A 244 -14.54 23.40 -5.86
C PRO A 244 -14.78 23.49 -4.35
N MET A 245 -15.92 24.05 -3.92
CA MET A 245 -16.24 24.18 -2.50
C MET A 245 -16.63 22.83 -1.91
N GLY A 246 -17.44 22.05 -2.62
CA GLY A 246 -17.74 20.66 -2.24
C GLY A 246 -16.47 19.81 -2.12
N LEU A 247 -15.56 19.92 -3.10
CA LEU A 247 -14.27 19.24 -3.06
C LEU A 247 -13.40 19.69 -1.88
N PHE A 248 -13.35 20.99 -1.58
CA PHE A 248 -12.61 21.54 -0.44
C PHE A 248 -13.11 20.97 0.90
N VAL A 249 -14.43 21.04 1.12
CA VAL A 249 -15.07 20.55 2.35
C VAL A 249 -14.86 19.06 2.49
N SER A 250 -15.09 18.28 1.43
CA SER A 250 -14.94 16.84 1.47
C SER A 250 -13.50 16.40 1.65
N THR A 251 -12.55 17.07 1.00
CA THR A 251 -11.12 16.77 1.19
C THR A 251 -10.70 17.05 2.63
N SER A 252 -11.13 18.19 3.20
CA SER A 252 -10.85 18.53 4.59
C SER A 252 -11.45 17.51 5.57
N GLN A 253 -12.68 17.06 5.34
CA GLN A 253 -13.35 16.08 6.20
C GLN A 253 -12.79 14.66 6.06
N VAL A 254 -12.50 14.21 4.84
CA VAL A 254 -12.07 12.84 4.55
C VAL A 254 -10.59 12.62 4.83
N VAL A 255 -9.78 13.67 4.74
CA VAL A 255 -8.31 13.57 4.83
C VAL A 255 -7.78 14.35 6.00
N LEU A 256 -7.98 15.66 6.02
CA LEU A 256 -7.33 16.54 6.98
C LEU A 256 -7.78 16.23 8.42
N ALA A 257 -9.09 16.09 8.64
CA ALA A 257 -9.63 15.78 9.96
C ALA A 257 -9.14 14.42 10.51
N PRO A 258 -9.19 13.28 9.78
CA PRO A 258 -8.64 12.01 10.25
C PRO A 258 -7.13 12.04 10.50
N VAL A 259 -6.37 12.76 9.68
CA VAL A 259 -4.90 12.88 9.84
C VAL A 259 -4.56 13.68 11.09
N LEU A 260 -5.22 14.82 11.30
CA LEU A 260 -5.06 15.63 12.51
C LEU A 260 -5.48 14.86 13.77
N LEU A 261 -6.63 14.18 13.73
CA LEU A 261 -7.09 13.34 14.83
C LEU A 261 -6.08 12.22 15.13
N GLY A 262 -5.58 11.55 14.10
CA GLY A 262 -4.54 10.52 14.26
C GLY A 262 -3.26 11.07 14.89
N ALA A 263 -2.83 12.27 14.50
CA ALA A 263 -1.65 12.92 15.06
C ALA A 263 -1.85 13.32 16.52
N LEU A 264 -3.03 13.85 16.87
CA LEU A 264 -3.39 14.17 18.25
C LEU A 264 -3.44 12.90 19.11
N LEU A 265 -4.05 11.82 18.61
CA LEU A 265 -4.07 10.53 19.30
C LEU A 265 -2.67 9.96 19.50
N ASN A 266 -1.78 10.11 18.53
CA ASN A 266 -0.38 9.71 18.66
C ASN A 266 0.36 10.51 19.74
N GLN A 267 0.10 11.82 19.79
CA GLN A 267 0.74 12.72 20.74
C GLN A 267 0.28 12.51 22.19
N TYR A 268 -1.03 12.34 22.41
CA TYR A 268 -1.63 12.30 23.75
C TYR A 268 -1.98 10.89 24.24
N MET A 269 -2.25 9.94 23.33
CA MET A 269 -2.72 8.59 23.66
C MET A 269 -1.78 7.51 23.08
N GLY A 270 -0.46 7.70 23.19
CA GLY A 270 0.56 6.81 22.62
C GLY A 270 0.38 5.32 22.97
N ARG A 271 -0.10 4.99 24.18
CA ARG A 271 -0.39 3.60 24.57
C ARG A 271 -1.51 2.95 23.74
N LEU A 272 -2.56 3.71 23.41
CA LEU A 272 -3.63 3.25 22.54
C LEU A 272 -3.10 3.05 21.12
N VAL A 273 -2.34 4.02 20.61
CA VAL A 273 -1.72 3.95 19.28
C VAL A 273 -0.81 2.74 19.14
N GLU A 274 0.04 2.46 20.13
CA GLU A 274 0.90 1.27 20.15
C GLU A 274 0.09 -0.04 20.13
N SER A 275 -1.06 -0.08 20.80
CA SER A 275 -1.93 -1.25 20.86
C SER A 275 -2.65 -1.52 19.53
N VAL A 276 -3.13 -0.47 18.85
CA VAL A 276 -3.94 -0.61 17.62
C VAL A 276 -3.12 -0.62 16.33
N SER A 277 -1.95 0.02 16.32
CA SER A 277 -1.06 0.10 15.15
C SER A 277 -0.78 -1.24 14.46
N PRO A 278 -0.62 -2.38 15.17
CA PRO A 278 -0.33 -3.67 14.52
C PRO A 278 -1.45 -4.19 13.61
N VAL A 279 -2.68 -3.72 13.82
CA VAL A 279 -3.87 -4.14 13.08
C VAL A 279 -4.21 -3.15 11.96
N MET A 280 -3.82 -1.88 12.10
CA MET A 280 -4.13 -0.81 11.15
C MET A 280 -3.77 -1.11 9.68
N PRO A 281 -2.61 -1.69 9.33
CA PRO A 281 -2.32 -2.02 7.93
C PRO A 281 -3.31 -3.00 7.31
N PHE A 282 -3.81 -3.97 8.08
CA PHE A 282 -4.80 -4.94 7.59
C PHE A 282 -6.14 -4.28 7.35
N ILE A 283 -6.58 -3.41 8.27
CA ILE A 283 -7.81 -2.62 8.11
C ILE A 283 -7.69 -1.72 6.89
N ALA A 284 -6.57 -1.00 6.73
CA ALA A 284 -6.35 -0.12 5.60
C ALA A 284 -6.41 -0.86 4.26
N VAL A 285 -5.71 -1.99 4.13
CA VAL A 285 -5.72 -2.81 2.91
C VAL A 285 -7.11 -3.36 2.62
N ALA A 286 -7.83 -3.86 3.64
CA ALA A 286 -9.19 -4.37 3.46
C ALA A 286 -10.14 -3.26 2.99
N THR A 287 -10.09 -2.08 3.60
CA THR A 287 -10.91 -0.92 3.20
C THR A 287 -10.61 -0.48 1.77
N VAL A 288 -9.33 -0.36 1.40
CA VAL A 288 -8.94 -0.01 0.02
C VAL A 288 -9.46 -1.05 -0.98
N ALA A 289 -9.30 -2.34 -0.67
CA ALA A 289 -9.76 -3.42 -1.53
C ALA A 289 -11.28 -3.40 -1.73
N VAL A 290 -12.05 -3.17 -0.67
CA VAL A 290 -13.52 -3.05 -0.74
C VAL A 290 -13.94 -1.82 -1.55
N LEU A 291 -13.35 -0.65 -1.29
CA LEU A 291 -13.72 0.59 -1.99
C LEU A 291 -13.40 0.52 -3.49
N CYS A 292 -12.18 0.08 -3.84
CA CYS A 292 -11.78 -0.04 -5.24
C CYS A 292 -12.52 -1.18 -5.94
N GLY A 293 -12.71 -2.31 -5.25
CA GLY A 293 -13.46 -3.45 -5.76
C GLY A 293 -14.91 -3.09 -6.07
N ASN A 294 -15.58 -2.35 -5.19
CA ASN A 294 -16.94 -1.87 -5.42
C ASN A 294 -17.02 -0.91 -6.61
N ALA A 295 -16.12 0.08 -6.67
CA ALA A 295 -16.08 1.03 -7.79
C ALA A 295 -15.86 0.35 -9.15
N ILE A 296 -15.03 -0.70 -9.20
CA ILE A 296 -14.82 -1.49 -10.41
C ILE A 296 -16.04 -2.38 -10.71
N ALA A 297 -16.58 -3.07 -9.70
CA ALA A 297 -17.69 -3.99 -9.87
C ALA A 297 -18.97 -3.30 -10.38
N GLN A 298 -19.30 -2.12 -9.84
CA GLN A 298 -20.47 -1.34 -10.26
C GLN A 298 -20.37 -0.86 -11.71
N ASN A 299 -19.15 -0.71 -12.23
CA ASN A 299 -18.89 -0.15 -13.56
C ASN A 299 -18.30 -1.19 -14.53
N ALA A 300 -18.36 -2.48 -14.21
CA ALA A 300 -17.65 -3.54 -14.93
C ALA A 300 -18.02 -3.62 -16.42
N SER A 301 -19.30 -3.42 -16.77
CA SER A 301 -19.75 -3.41 -18.18
C SER A 301 -19.16 -2.25 -18.99
N ALA A 302 -19.15 -1.04 -18.42
CA ALA A 302 -18.54 0.13 -19.04
C ALA A 302 -17.01 0.01 -19.12
N ILE A 303 -16.39 -0.61 -18.12
CA ILE A 303 -14.96 -0.95 -18.15
C ILE A 303 -14.67 -2.02 -19.20
N LEU A 304 -15.55 -3.00 -19.44
CA LEU A 304 -15.31 -3.97 -20.51
C LEU A 304 -15.39 -3.33 -21.90
N ALA A 305 -16.26 -2.34 -22.08
CA ALA A 305 -16.40 -1.60 -23.34
C ALA A 305 -15.26 -0.61 -23.60
N SER A 306 -14.80 0.12 -22.57
CA SER A 306 -13.87 1.26 -22.71
C SER A 306 -12.58 1.11 -21.88
N GLY A 307 -12.42 0.01 -21.16
CA GLY A 307 -11.45 -0.12 -20.06
C GLY A 307 -10.02 -0.29 -20.49
N LEU A 308 -9.74 -0.73 -21.72
CA LEU A 308 -8.36 -0.76 -22.21
C LEU A 308 -7.77 0.66 -22.22
N GLN A 309 -8.54 1.64 -22.71
CA GLN A 309 -8.13 3.03 -22.78
C GLN A 309 -7.93 3.63 -21.36
N VAL A 310 -8.84 3.31 -20.43
CA VAL A 310 -8.73 3.75 -19.02
C VAL A 310 -7.50 3.13 -18.34
N VAL A 311 -7.30 1.82 -18.47
CA VAL A 311 -6.15 1.11 -17.91
C VAL A 311 -4.83 1.66 -18.48
N LEU A 312 -4.75 1.85 -19.80
CA LEU A 312 -3.57 2.45 -20.44
C LEU A 312 -3.32 3.87 -19.92
N SER A 313 -4.36 4.69 -19.79
CA SER A 313 -4.22 6.06 -19.28
C SER A 313 -3.64 6.11 -17.87
N VAL A 314 -4.09 5.21 -16.99
CA VAL A 314 -3.59 5.11 -15.61
C VAL A 314 -2.18 4.54 -15.55
N ILE A 315 -1.85 3.56 -16.40
CA ILE A 315 -0.48 3.04 -16.56
C ILE A 315 0.47 4.16 -16.96
N PHE A 316 0.11 4.96 -17.97
CA PHE A 316 0.94 6.09 -18.39
C PHE A 316 1.03 7.17 -17.32
N LEU A 317 -0.05 7.45 -16.57
CA LEU A 317 -0.04 8.44 -15.51
C LEU A 317 0.93 8.07 -14.39
N HIS A 318 0.85 6.86 -13.85
CA HIS A 318 1.80 6.47 -12.80
C HIS A 318 3.19 6.27 -13.35
N GLY A 319 3.32 5.68 -14.55
CA GLY A 319 4.60 5.56 -15.24
C GLY A 319 5.30 6.92 -15.37
N SER A 320 4.58 7.96 -15.78
CA SER A 320 5.11 9.32 -15.88
C SER A 320 5.43 9.91 -14.50
N GLY A 321 4.57 9.71 -13.50
CA GLY A 321 4.81 10.16 -12.13
C GLY A 321 6.10 9.59 -11.52
N PHE A 322 6.28 8.27 -11.57
CA PHE A 322 7.50 7.61 -11.12
C PHE A 322 8.72 8.06 -11.94
N PHE A 323 8.60 8.09 -13.27
CA PHE A 323 9.70 8.43 -14.17
C PHE A 323 10.16 9.89 -13.99
N PHE A 324 9.27 10.85 -14.19
CA PHE A 324 9.60 12.27 -14.08
C PHE A 324 9.91 12.69 -12.64
N GLY A 325 9.25 12.09 -11.64
CA GLY A 325 9.61 12.30 -10.24
C GLY A 325 11.07 11.94 -9.96
N TYR A 326 11.58 10.85 -10.54
CA TYR A 326 13.00 10.47 -10.43
C TYR A 326 13.91 11.37 -11.28
N VAL A 327 13.61 11.53 -12.57
CA VAL A 327 14.49 12.24 -13.51
C VAL A 327 14.63 13.71 -13.14
N LEU A 328 13.51 14.40 -12.85
CA LEU A 328 13.54 15.83 -12.55
C LEU A 328 14.20 16.11 -11.19
N SER A 329 14.00 15.25 -10.18
CA SER A 329 14.72 15.41 -8.90
C SER A 329 16.24 15.23 -9.08
N ARG A 330 16.67 14.31 -9.94
CA ARG A 330 18.09 14.15 -10.30
C ARG A 330 18.65 15.36 -11.05
N VAL A 331 17.89 15.95 -11.98
CA VAL A 331 18.27 17.18 -12.69
C VAL A 331 18.42 18.36 -11.72
N LEU A 332 17.58 18.42 -10.67
CA LEU A 332 17.69 19.42 -9.60
C LEU A 332 18.86 19.17 -8.63
N GLY A 333 19.67 18.13 -8.87
CA GLY A 333 20.82 17.77 -8.05
C GLY A 333 20.44 17.25 -6.66
N ILE A 334 19.32 16.53 -6.54
CA ILE A 334 18.92 15.80 -5.33
C ILE A 334 19.61 14.43 -5.33
N ASP A 335 20.11 13.95 -4.19
CA ASP A 335 20.81 12.65 -4.06
C ASP A 335 19.96 11.44 -4.50
N ILE A 336 20.57 10.27 -4.71
CA ILE A 336 19.86 9.10 -5.25
C ILE A 336 18.79 8.60 -4.27
N ALA A 337 19.08 8.54 -2.97
CA ALA A 337 18.13 8.05 -1.98
C ALA A 337 16.89 8.96 -1.89
N SER A 338 17.07 10.27 -1.88
CA SER A 338 15.98 11.25 -1.86
C SER A 338 15.25 11.33 -3.21
N SER A 339 15.94 11.18 -4.35
CA SER A 339 15.29 11.14 -5.67
C SER A 339 14.41 9.90 -5.84
N ARG A 340 14.81 8.75 -5.28
CA ARG A 340 13.96 7.56 -5.22
C ARG A 340 12.72 7.81 -4.36
N THR A 341 12.86 8.50 -3.23
CA THR A 341 11.73 8.92 -2.40
C THR A 341 10.77 9.82 -3.17
N ILE A 342 11.29 10.87 -3.84
CA ILE A 342 10.47 11.79 -4.63
C ILE A 342 9.75 11.04 -5.77
N SER A 343 10.43 10.13 -6.45
CA SER A 343 9.81 9.26 -7.47
C SER A 343 8.63 8.45 -6.92
N ILE A 344 8.80 7.84 -5.74
CA ILE A 344 7.74 7.06 -5.09
C ILE A 344 6.58 7.94 -4.68
N GLU A 345 6.85 9.06 -4.02
CA GLU A 345 5.80 9.98 -3.55
C GLU A 345 5.00 10.54 -4.73
N VAL A 346 5.67 11.04 -5.78
CA VAL A 346 5.02 11.60 -6.97
C VAL A 346 4.25 10.53 -7.74
N GLY A 347 4.80 9.32 -7.87
CA GLY A 347 4.14 8.22 -8.58
C GLY A 347 2.96 7.62 -7.82
N MET A 348 2.98 7.63 -6.48
CA MET A 348 1.96 7.01 -5.65
C MET A 348 0.95 8.01 -5.11
N GLN A 349 -0.21 8.08 -5.76
CA GLN A 349 -1.32 8.96 -5.33
C GLN A 349 -2.17 8.37 -4.21
N ASN A 350 -2.87 9.24 -3.48
CA ASN A 350 -3.99 8.84 -2.64
C ASN A 350 -5.23 8.55 -3.50
N SER A 351 -5.20 7.40 -4.18
CA SER A 351 -6.23 6.92 -5.08
C SER A 351 -7.60 6.73 -4.40
N VAL A 352 -7.61 6.37 -3.11
CA VAL A 352 -8.86 6.19 -2.33
C VAL A 352 -9.57 7.52 -2.13
N LEU A 353 -8.83 8.60 -1.85
CA LEU A 353 -9.40 9.94 -1.83
C LEU A 353 -10.06 10.27 -3.17
N GLY A 354 -9.37 9.98 -4.29
CA GLY A 354 -9.92 10.15 -5.62
C GLY A 354 -11.24 9.41 -5.84
N VAL A 355 -11.35 8.15 -5.39
CA VAL A 355 -12.61 7.37 -5.47
C VAL A 355 -13.73 8.05 -4.68
N VAL A 356 -13.44 8.49 -3.45
CA VAL A 356 -14.45 9.12 -2.57
C VAL A 356 -14.90 10.47 -3.13
N LEU A 357 -13.98 11.30 -3.62
CA LEU A 357 -14.32 12.60 -4.21
C LEU A 357 -15.08 12.43 -5.52
N ALA A 358 -14.66 11.50 -6.38
CA ALA A 358 -15.34 11.21 -7.64
C ALA A 358 -16.80 10.79 -7.40
N GLY A 359 -17.04 9.88 -6.45
CA GLY A 359 -18.39 9.39 -6.16
C GLY A 359 -19.32 10.41 -5.51
N LYS A 360 -18.77 11.46 -4.87
CA LYS A 360 -19.57 12.50 -4.20
C LYS A 360 -19.83 13.73 -5.04
N HIS A 361 -18.87 14.14 -5.86
CA HIS A 361 -18.86 15.48 -6.49
C HIS A 361 -19.04 15.46 -8.00
N PHE A 362 -19.02 14.28 -8.62
CA PHE A 362 -19.18 14.15 -10.06
C PHE A 362 -20.45 13.36 -10.37
N GLY A 363 -21.22 13.83 -11.36
CA GLY A 363 -22.51 13.24 -11.69
C GLY A 363 -22.43 11.82 -12.27
N SER A 364 -21.29 11.43 -12.86
CA SER A 364 -21.10 10.09 -13.41
C SER A 364 -20.29 9.19 -12.47
N PRO A 365 -20.80 7.99 -12.11
CA PRO A 365 -20.05 7.02 -11.29
C PRO A 365 -18.78 6.50 -12.00
N LEU A 366 -18.71 6.61 -13.33
CA LEU A 366 -17.55 6.24 -14.13
C LEU A 366 -16.31 7.09 -13.82
N THR A 367 -16.50 8.29 -13.26
CA THR A 367 -15.42 9.17 -12.82
C THR A 367 -14.56 8.53 -11.72
N ALA A 368 -15.12 7.61 -10.93
CA ALA A 368 -14.37 6.91 -9.87
C ALA A 368 -13.47 5.78 -10.40
N VAL A 369 -13.68 5.33 -11.64
CA VAL A 369 -12.97 4.17 -12.21
C VAL A 369 -11.46 4.42 -12.36
N PRO A 370 -10.99 5.54 -12.97
CA PRO A 370 -9.55 5.81 -13.06
C PRO A 370 -8.88 5.83 -11.68
N CYS A 371 -9.55 6.40 -10.67
CA CYS A 371 -9.08 6.42 -9.28
C CYS A 371 -8.95 5.00 -8.70
N ALA A 372 -9.92 4.11 -8.94
CA ALA A 372 -9.89 2.74 -8.45
C ALA A 372 -8.77 1.92 -9.13
N VAL A 373 -8.61 2.07 -10.45
CA VAL A 373 -7.54 1.41 -11.22
C VAL A 373 -6.16 1.93 -10.79
N SER A 374 -6.05 3.23 -10.48
CA SER A 374 -4.85 3.88 -9.96
C SER A 374 -4.31 3.19 -8.70
N SER A 375 -5.19 2.82 -7.76
CA SER A 375 -4.83 2.07 -6.53
C SER A 375 -4.09 0.76 -6.79
N ILE A 376 -4.43 0.08 -7.88
CA ILE A 376 -3.79 -1.19 -8.27
C ILE A 376 -2.47 -0.87 -8.98
N CYS A 377 -2.53 0.04 -9.96
CA CYS A 377 -1.40 0.36 -10.83
C CYS A 377 -0.19 0.91 -10.04
N HIS A 378 -0.39 1.94 -9.22
CA HIS A 378 0.71 2.55 -8.46
C HIS A 378 1.34 1.59 -7.42
N SER A 379 0.57 0.61 -6.93
CA SER A 379 1.02 -0.41 -5.98
C SER A 379 1.92 -1.44 -6.67
N ILE A 380 1.60 -1.80 -7.92
CA ILE A 380 2.44 -2.66 -8.76
C ILE A 380 3.76 -1.94 -9.08
N TYR A 381 3.70 -0.70 -9.60
CA TYR A 381 4.89 0.09 -9.91
C TYR A 381 5.79 0.28 -8.68
N GLY A 382 5.19 0.72 -7.56
CA GLY A 382 5.92 0.92 -6.31
C GLY A 382 6.59 -0.37 -5.81
N SER A 383 5.86 -1.49 -5.82
CA SER A 383 6.42 -2.78 -5.37
C SER A 383 7.56 -3.27 -6.26
N LEU A 384 7.44 -3.12 -7.58
CA LEU A 384 8.48 -3.50 -8.54
C LEU A 384 9.73 -2.65 -8.36
N LEU A 385 9.58 -1.32 -8.34
CA LEU A 385 10.69 -0.39 -8.13
C LEU A 385 11.36 -0.57 -6.78
N ALA A 386 10.59 -0.80 -5.71
CA ALA A 386 11.15 -1.11 -4.41
C ALA A 386 11.97 -2.41 -4.42
N GLY A 387 11.51 -3.45 -5.15
CA GLY A 387 12.27 -4.68 -5.35
C GLY A 387 13.60 -4.45 -6.06
N VAL A 388 13.57 -3.66 -7.14
CA VAL A 388 14.75 -3.32 -7.96
C VAL A 388 15.74 -2.44 -7.19
N TRP A 389 15.29 -1.39 -6.53
CA TRP A 389 16.17 -0.49 -5.76
C TRP A 389 16.73 -1.13 -4.51
N ARG A 390 16.02 -2.09 -3.92
CA ARG A 390 16.53 -2.86 -2.78
C ARG A 390 17.79 -3.65 -3.12
N SER A 391 17.94 -4.11 -4.37
CA SER A 391 19.14 -4.79 -4.85
C SER A 391 20.24 -3.82 -5.33
N MET A 392 19.97 -2.52 -5.40
CA MET A 392 20.92 -1.48 -5.82
C MET A 392 21.05 -0.42 -4.72
N PRO A 393 21.82 -0.69 -3.64
CA PRO A 393 22.02 0.28 -2.57
C PRO A 393 22.49 1.63 -3.13
N PRO A 394 21.90 2.76 -2.71
CA PRO A 394 22.38 4.07 -3.13
C PRO A 394 23.83 4.24 -2.69
N ASN A 395 24.70 4.61 -3.62
CA ASN A 395 26.12 4.87 -3.35
C ASN A 395 26.37 6.37 -3.58
N ASP A 396 25.80 7.19 -2.71
CA ASP A 396 26.00 8.66 -2.73
C ASP A 396 27.36 9.01 -2.10
N LYS A 397 28.43 8.45 -2.66
CA LYS A 397 29.82 8.88 -2.48
C LYS A 397 30.38 9.18 -3.86
N GLN A 398 30.13 10.40 -4.33
CA GLN A 398 31.00 11.11 -5.27
C GLN A 398 30.89 12.60 -4.98
#